data_AF-A0A0G4G6E3-F1
#
_entry.id   AF-A0A0G4G6E3-F1
#
_cell.length_a   1.000
_cell.length_b   1.000
_cell.length_c   1.000
_cell.angle_alpha   90.00
_cell.angle_beta   90.00
_cell.angle_gamma   90.00
#
_symmetry.space_group_name_H-M   'P 1'
#
loop_
_entity.id
_entity.type
_entity.pdbx_description
1 polymer ?
#
loop_
_entity_poly.entity_id
_entity_poly.type
_entity_poly.pdbx_seq_one_letter_code
_entity_poly.pdbx_strand_id
1 'polypeptide(L)'
;MSSTSASAAAAGSGGHSGVVAVINHSATQDDEQSKSSDLLARMVKLHHQMSDSIRYLAAKGSVGKKHLPMLERAIADSSSALDRLDGLALLEGHFKNFALAPPDDEVEEGWGRIEPFFAEAPSITISGDLSDHSSDAVDSQTETLAQGPGSRFADKAVTHETTKATQTQKKAHLIGFEFVRQLYALPETLMHGTLFPLIHQHPHTALAKVSSALCCTSPAVGSAVAAALIAQIDSIIERLKGLIGYTQIRRHLQWHPGRCVDVRRPSRLIRLHYVMVTGGDWTGSAPLLRLAKSCSEIQSLPIELTAEDLWRAGSKAVIDSRPPSMRQYALFSHRLGEVRHLSRDANGRERLGGGVVTVHTQQTVPVRYRDRFDAADPPCRHVRDFGSFRELVIESMVVESSLLQVWDRWCYESDPHSAEFDRICALIDQQPPVCRTINYGIAIHTDGMKGRLVILHGDEKGDNFMAYMEMAKWSDVCSSIHLCTTEAPHQGGSGPAAFPRTVAIANKRMGDAVTLLPEVNNAINTAVGVTST
;
A
#
# COMPACT_ATOMS: atom_id res chain seq x y z
N MET A 1 -48.86 -27.39 33.83
CA MET A 1 -48.73 -26.15 34.62
C MET A 1 -48.47 -25.01 33.64
N SER A 2 -49.24 -23.95 33.80
CA SER A 2 -49.56 -22.82 32.89
C SER A 2 -48.34 -22.12 32.26
N SER A 3 -48.39 -21.82 30.96
CA SER A 3 -48.60 -20.48 30.35
C SER A 3 -47.49 -19.47 30.67
N THR A 4 -46.85 -18.78 29.72
CA THR A 4 -47.46 -17.66 28.98
C THR A 4 -46.53 -17.18 27.85
N SER A 5 -47.11 -16.95 26.68
CA SER A 5 -46.52 -16.26 25.52
C SER A 5 -46.62 -14.73 25.67
N ALA A 6 -45.69 -13.97 25.08
CA ALA A 6 -45.96 -12.59 24.67
C ALA A 6 -45.08 -12.18 23.49
N SER A 7 -45.73 -11.98 22.34
CA SER A 7 -45.24 -11.18 21.21
C SER A 7 -45.59 -9.71 21.47
N ALA A 8 -44.76 -8.79 20.97
CA ALA A 8 -45.17 -7.42 20.70
C ALA A 8 -44.54 -6.93 19.39
N ALA A 9 -45.41 -6.70 18.41
CA ALA A 9 -45.14 -5.90 17.23
C ALA A 9 -45.41 -4.43 17.55
N ALA A 10 -44.62 -3.52 16.98
CA ALA A 10 -44.98 -2.11 16.87
C ALA A 10 -44.58 -1.60 15.48
N ALA A 11 -45.60 -1.32 14.67
CA ALA A 11 -45.51 -0.50 13.48
C ALA A 11 -45.49 0.98 13.90
N GLY A 12 -44.69 1.79 13.21
CA GLY A 12 -44.69 3.24 13.34
C GLY A 12 -44.14 3.89 12.07
N SER A 13 -45.04 4.41 11.25
CA SER A 13 -44.77 5.19 10.03
C SER A 13 -44.54 6.67 10.34
N GLY A 14 -43.85 7.36 9.43
CA GLY A 14 -43.72 8.82 9.36
C GLY A 14 -42.30 9.26 9.74
N GLY A 15 -41.56 10.07 8.98
CA GLY A 15 -41.93 11.03 7.95
C GLY A 15 -41.08 12.28 8.20
N HIS A 16 -40.19 12.61 7.25
CA HIS A 16 -39.51 13.90 7.05
C HIS A 16 -38.69 14.51 8.20
N SER A 17 -37.37 14.67 7.99
CA SER A 17 -36.73 16.00 7.95
C SER A 17 -35.24 15.84 7.65
N GLY A 18 -34.77 16.50 6.59
CA GLY A 18 -33.35 16.61 6.27
C GLY A 18 -32.66 17.48 7.33
N VAL A 19 -31.62 16.92 7.95
CA VAL A 19 -30.66 17.68 8.76
C VAL A 19 -29.28 17.45 8.14
N VAL A 20 -28.80 18.47 7.45
CA VAL A 20 -27.40 18.57 7.02
C VAL A 20 -26.58 18.87 8.28
N ALA A 21 -25.94 17.85 8.82
CA ALA A 21 -24.95 18.01 9.88
C ALA A 21 -23.62 18.43 9.24
N VAL A 22 -23.31 19.72 9.32
CA VAL A 22 -21.96 20.26 9.08
C VAL A 22 -21.10 19.83 10.26
N ILE A 23 -20.23 18.85 10.05
CA ILE A 23 -19.26 18.39 11.04
C ILE A 23 -18.06 19.35 11.03
N ASN A 24 -17.90 20.10 12.11
CA ASN A 24 -16.73 20.94 12.37
C ASN A 24 -15.48 20.06 12.59
N HIS A 25 -14.51 20.18 11.68
CA HIS A 25 -13.19 19.55 11.77
C HIS A 25 -12.16 20.35 12.59
N SER A 26 -12.58 21.29 13.45
CA SER A 26 -11.66 22.24 14.11
C SER A 26 -10.92 21.67 15.34
N ALA A 27 -11.36 20.57 15.94
CA ALA A 27 -10.88 20.18 17.28
C ALA A 27 -9.47 19.57 17.34
N THR A 28 -8.91 19.06 16.24
CA THR A 28 -7.54 18.47 16.25
C THR A 28 -6.46 19.45 15.81
N GLN A 29 -6.84 20.64 15.33
CA GLN A 29 -5.92 21.63 14.79
C GLN A 29 -5.32 22.51 15.90
N ASP A 30 -6.11 22.81 16.93
CA ASP A 30 -5.69 23.66 18.06
C ASP A 30 -4.57 23.01 18.90
N ASP A 31 -4.57 21.67 19.02
CA ASP A 31 -3.59 20.93 19.81
C ASP A 31 -2.18 20.90 19.19
N GLU A 32 -2.07 20.84 17.86
CA GLU A 32 -0.76 20.85 17.18
C GLU A 32 -0.17 22.26 17.11
N GLN A 33 -1.02 23.27 16.91
CA GLN A 33 -0.61 24.67 16.91
C GLN A 33 -0.22 25.15 18.31
N SER A 34 -0.86 24.61 19.35
CA SER A 34 -0.46 24.84 20.75
C SER A 34 0.94 24.26 21.03
N LYS A 35 1.23 23.03 20.59
CA LYS A 35 2.54 22.39 20.83
C LYS A 35 3.70 23.08 20.11
N SER A 36 3.48 23.58 18.89
CA SER A 36 4.52 24.32 18.15
C SER A 36 4.79 25.69 18.78
N SER A 37 3.74 26.39 19.23
CA SER A 37 3.86 27.65 19.97
C SER A 37 4.62 27.46 21.28
N ASP A 38 4.34 26.37 22.01
CA ASP A 38 5.00 26.05 23.28
C ASP A 38 6.50 25.74 23.10
N LEU A 39 6.86 25.04 22.01
CA LEU A 39 8.27 24.77 21.65
C LEU A 39 9.01 26.07 21.29
N LEU A 40 8.39 26.93 20.49
CA LEU A 40 8.98 28.22 20.07
C LEU A 40 9.19 29.12 21.29
N ALA A 41 8.21 29.20 22.19
CA ALA A 41 8.31 29.94 23.45
C ALA A 41 9.47 29.43 24.33
N ARG A 42 9.70 28.11 24.38
CA ARG A 42 10.85 27.52 25.09
C ARG A 42 12.18 27.88 24.44
N MET A 43 12.27 27.89 23.12
CA MET A 43 13.49 28.30 22.40
C MET A 43 13.82 29.78 22.60
N VAL A 44 12.82 30.67 22.54
CA VAL A 44 12.98 32.11 22.80
C VAL A 44 13.41 32.35 24.25
N LYS A 45 12.85 31.60 25.21
CA LYS A 45 13.22 31.68 26.63
C LYS A 45 14.68 31.23 26.85
N LEU A 46 15.09 30.12 26.22
CA LEU A 46 16.46 29.63 26.29
C LEU A 46 17.45 30.66 25.74
N HIS A 47 17.10 31.31 24.61
CA HIS A 47 17.91 32.35 24.01
C HIS A 47 18.12 33.56 24.94
N HIS A 48 17.06 34.04 25.59
CA HIS A 48 17.15 35.12 26.59
C HIS A 48 18.06 34.73 27.75
N GLN A 49 17.87 33.53 28.31
CA GLN A 49 18.71 33.02 29.41
C GLN A 49 20.18 32.93 29.02
N MET A 50 20.47 32.53 27.78
CA MET A 50 21.84 32.44 27.26
C MET A 50 22.46 33.84 27.09
N SER A 51 21.70 34.80 26.55
CA SER A 51 22.12 36.20 26.42
C SER A 51 22.43 36.83 27.78
N ASP A 52 21.56 36.61 28.77
CA ASP A 52 21.73 37.16 30.13
C ASP A 52 22.91 36.51 30.86
N SER A 53 23.10 35.19 30.70
CA SER A 53 24.25 34.48 31.26
C SER A 53 25.58 34.98 30.67
N ILE A 54 25.60 35.29 29.37
CA ILE A 54 26.77 35.84 28.69
C ILE A 54 27.06 37.27 29.18
N ARG A 55 26.04 38.12 29.31
CA ARG A 55 26.20 39.47 29.89
C ARG A 55 26.66 39.42 31.35
N TYR A 56 26.15 38.48 32.13
CA TYR A 56 26.57 38.25 33.51
C TYR A 56 28.04 37.82 33.61
N LEU A 57 28.48 36.87 32.77
CA LEU A 57 29.87 36.41 32.72
C LEU A 57 30.84 37.51 32.23
N ALA A 58 30.39 38.35 31.29
CA ALA A 58 31.11 39.53 30.85
C ALA A 58 31.25 40.57 31.97
N ALA A 59 30.17 40.84 32.71
CA ALA A 59 30.18 41.76 33.85
C ALA A 59 31.05 41.28 35.01
N LYS A 60 31.19 39.95 35.17
CA LYS A 60 32.10 39.34 36.16
C LYS A 60 33.56 39.30 35.71
N GLY A 61 33.90 39.83 34.53
CA GLY A 61 35.27 39.86 34.01
C GLY A 61 35.82 38.49 33.61
N SER A 62 34.96 37.46 33.56
CA SER A 62 35.35 36.08 33.22
C SER A 62 35.54 35.88 31.71
N VAL A 63 35.03 36.82 30.90
CA VAL A 63 35.24 36.86 29.45
C VAL A 63 36.13 38.04 29.16
N GLY A 64 37.37 37.78 28.71
CA GLY A 64 38.30 38.84 28.36
C GLY A 64 37.68 39.78 27.32
N LYS A 65 37.89 41.10 27.46
CA LYS A 65 37.33 42.16 26.58
C LYS A 65 37.46 41.87 25.07
N LYS A 66 38.43 41.04 24.66
CA LYS A 66 38.66 40.61 23.27
C LYS A 66 37.60 39.65 22.73
N HIS A 67 36.89 38.91 23.57
CA HIS A 67 35.92 37.88 23.16
C HIS A 67 34.45 38.35 23.22
N LEU A 68 34.17 39.47 23.89
CA LEU A 68 32.83 40.04 23.99
C LEU A 68 32.19 40.36 22.63
N PRO A 69 32.89 41.00 21.67
CA PRO A 69 32.30 41.29 20.36
C PRO A 69 32.00 40.03 19.55
N MET A 70 32.76 38.96 19.77
CA MET A 70 32.58 37.68 19.10
C MET A 70 31.33 36.95 19.65
N LEU A 71 31.11 37.01 20.96
CA LEU A 71 29.90 36.47 21.59
C LEU A 71 28.65 37.29 21.25
N GLU A 72 28.74 38.62 21.26
CA GLU A 72 27.64 39.50 20.86
C GLU A 72 27.22 39.25 19.41
N ARG A 73 28.20 39.04 18.52
CA ARG A 73 27.94 38.66 17.12
C ARG A 73 27.29 37.29 17.00
N ALA A 74 27.76 36.28 17.75
CA ALA A 74 27.14 34.96 17.77
C ALA A 74 25.70 34.98 18.30
N ILE A 75 25.40 35.82 19.31
CA ILE A 75 24.04 36.05 19.81
C ILE A 75 23.17 36.72 18.74
N ALA A 76 23.69 37.76 18.06
CA ALA A 76 22.97 38.46 17.00
C ALA A 76 22.67 37.53 15.80
N ASP A 77 23.63 36.69 15.40
CA ASP A 77 23.45 35.71 14.34
C ASP A 77 22.41 34.63 14.75
N SER A 78 22.41 34.22 16.02
CA SER A 78 21.42 33.29 16.57
C SER A 78 20.02 33.90 16.66
N SER A 79 19.91 35.17 17.05
CA SER A 79 18.64 35.93 17.09
C SER A 79 18.05 36.05 15.68
N SER A 80 18.88 36.43 14.70
CA SER A 80 18.50 36.50 13.29
C SER A 80 18.04 35.15 12.73
N ALA A 81 18.66 34.05 13.17
CA ALA A 81 18.23 32.70 12.79
C ALA A 81 16.87 32.31 13.42
N LEU A 82 16.60 32.73 14.65
CA LEU A 82 15.33 32.50 15.35
C LEU A 82 14.19 33.34 14.75
N ASP A 83 14.44 34.61 14.42
CA ASP A 83 13.45 35.47 13.75
C ASP A 83 13.08 34.92 12.35
N ARG A 84 14.02 34.25 11.68
CA ARG A 84 13.79 33.55 10.40
C ARG A 84 13.01 32.24 10.56
N LEU A 85 13.14 31.57 11.70
CA LEU A 85 12.33 30.40 12.06
C LEU A 85 10.89 30.78 12.38
N ASP A 86 10.66 31.94 13.00
CA ASP A 86 9.32 32.50 13.22
C ASP A 86 8.63 32.84 11.88
N GLY A 87 9.39 33.36 10.91
CA GLY A 87 8.95 33.52 9.53
C GLY A 87 8.64 32.19 8.81
N LEU A 88 9.31 31.09 9.16
CA LEU A 88 9.05 29.74 8.62
C LEU A 88 7.75 29.13 9.18
N ALA A 89 7.47 29.32 10.47
CA ALA A 89 6.22 28.88 11.09
C ALA A 89 4.99 29.60 10.47
N LEU A 90 5.15 30.90 10.15
CA LEU A 90 4.17 31.67 9.38
C LEU A 90 3.98 31.14 7.95
N LEU A 91 5.05 30.74 7.26
CA LEU A 91 4.98 30.16 5.92
C LEU A 91 4.32 28.77 5.92
N GLU A 92 4.61 27.92 6.91
CA GLU A 92 4.00 26.59 7.06
C GLU A 92 2.49 26.66 7.28
N GLY A 93 2.01 27.67 8.04
CA GLY A 93 0.59 27.97 8.17
C GLY A 93 -0.08 28.42 6.86
N HIS A 94 0.66 29.10 5.98
CA HIS A 94 0.15 29.60 4.71
C HIS A 94 0.19 28.58 3.56
N PHE A 95 1.08 27.58 3.60
CA PHE A 95 1.20 26.56 2.53
C PHE A 95 -0.05 25.69 2.35
N LYS A 96 -0.95 25.60 3.35
CA LYS A 96 -2.23 24.87 3.23
C LYS A 96 -3.35 25.68 2.56
N ASN A 97 -3.19 26.99 2.41
CA ASN A 97 -4.21 27.88 1.81
C ASN A 97 -3.99 28.17 0.32
N PHE A 98 -2.96 27.60 -0.29
CA PHE A 98 -2.71 27.73 -1.73
C PHE A 98 -3.09 26.44 -2.46
N ALA A 99 -4.26 26.44 -3.10
CA ALA A 99 -4.55 25.49 -4.17
C ALA A 99 -3.69 25.88 -5.39
N LEU A 100 -2.74 25.02 -5.76
CA LEU A 100 -2.03 25.16 -7.03
C LEU A 100 -3.04 24.84 -8.14
N ALA A 101 -3.45 25.86 -8.89
CA ALA A 101 -4.09 25.65 -10.20
C ALA A 101 -3.07 24.97 -11.13
N PRO A 102 -3.45 23.91 -11.87
CA PRO A 102 -2.56 23.32 -12.85
C PRO A 102 -2.24 24.37 -13.93
N PRO A 103 -0.98 24.45 -14.41
CA PRO A 103 -0.65 25.32 -15.54
C PRO A 103 -1.37 24.82 -16.80
N ASP A 104 -1.89 25.76 -17.59
CA ASP A 104 -2.41 25.48 -18.92
C ASP A 104 -1.35 24.77 -19.76
N ASP A 105 -1.77 23.70 -20.43
CA ASP A 105 -0.97 22.87 -21.32
C ASP A 105 -0.42 23.71 -22.46
N GLU A 106 0.85 24.10 -22.40
CA GLU A 106 1.66 24.34 -23.60
C GLU A 106 3.16 24.33 -23.23
N VAL A 107 3.92 23.52 -23.98
CA VAL A 107 5.39 23.30 -23.93
C VAL A 107 5.87 22.20 -22.96
N GLU A 108 5.56 20.94 -23.30
CA GLU A 108 6.45 19.79 -23.05
C GLU A 108 7.39 19.61 -24.25
N GLU A 109 8.63 20.11 -24.14
CA GLU A 109 9.77 19.58 -24.88
C GLU A 109 10.93 19.38 -23.92
N GLY A 110 11.36 18.13 -23.74
CA GLY A 110 12.66 17.84 -23.14
C GLY A 110 12.70 16.80 -22.02
N TRP A 111 11.96 15.69 -22.11
CA TRP A 111 12.35 14.44 -21.44
C TRP A 111 12.13 13.24 -22.39
N GLY A 112 13.19 12.44 -22.53
CA GLY A 112 13.39 11.51 -23.63
C GLY A 112 12.31 10.45 -23.81
N ARG A 113 11.72 10.46 -25.00
CA ARG A 113 10.98 9.36 -25.61
C ARG A 113 11.98 8.34 -26.12
N ILE A 114 12.03 7.15 -25.51
CA ILE A 114 12.56 5.96 -26.17
C ILE A 114 11.38 5.32 -26.88
N GLU A 115 11.37 5.37 -28.21
CA GLU A 115 10.40 4.64 -29.03
C GLU A 115 10.70 3.13 -28.99
N PRO A 116 9.67 2.26 -29.01
CA PRO A 116 9.86 0.85 -29.26
C PRO A 116 9.90 0.57 -30.76
N PHE A 117 11.05 0.10 -31.23
CA PHE A 117 11.14 -0.75 -32.42
C PHE A 117 10.37 -2.05 -32.13
N PHE A 118 9.36 -2.36 -32.94
CA PHE A 118 9.09 -3.66 -33.59
C PHE A 118 7.67 -3.63 -34.19
N ALA A 119 7.62 -3.38 -35.50
CA ALA A 119 6.52 -3.81 -36.36
C ALA A 119 7.09 -4.88 -37.28
N GLU A 120 6.64 -6.12 -37.12
CA GLU A 120 6.60 -7.11 -38.20
C GLU A 120 5.65 -8.23 -37.75
N ALA A 121 4.47 -8.25 -38.37
CA ALA A 121 3.53 -9.36 -38.33
C ALA A 121 3.81 -10.26 -39.54
N PRO A 122 3.74 -11.59 -39.42
CA PRO A 122 3.45 -12.44 -40.55
C PRO A 122 1.95 -12.74 -40.60
N SER A 123 1.37 -12.35 -41.72
CA SER A 123 0.12 -12.85 -42.29
C SER A 123 0.05 -14.38 -42.29
N ILE A 124 -1.02 -14.95 -41.74
CA ILE A 124 -1.51 -16.26 -42.14
C ILE A 124 -2.84 -16.07 -42.85
N THR A 125 -2.78 -16.37 -44.14
CA THR A 125 -3.86 -16.62 -45.08
C THR A 125 -4.70 -17.81 -44.63
N ILE A 126 -6.00 -17.63 -44.46
CA ILE A 126 -6.98 -18.71 -44.60
C ILE A 126 -7.96 -18.27 -45.67
N SER A 127 -7.85 -18.92 -46.82
CA SER A 127 -8.74 -18.81 -47.97
C SER A 127 -9.74 -19.95 -47.98
N GLY A 128 -11.01 -19.61 -48.25
CA GLY A 128 -12.03 -20.49 -48.82
C GLY A 128 -13.13 -20.91 -47.84
N ASP A 129 -14.41 -20.98 -48.22
CA ASP A 129 -15.13 -20.47 -49.39
C ASP A 129 -16.64 -20.66 -49.09
N LEU A 130 -17.47 -19.76 -49.61
CA LEU A 130 -18.87 -19.88 -50.04
C LEU A 130 -19.95 -20.57 -49.15
N SER A 131 -20.97 -19.79 -48.74
CA SER A 131 -22.30 -19.82 -49.42
C SER A 131 -23.29 -18.78 -48.87
N ASP A 132 -23.76 -17.95 -49.79
CA ASP A 132 -25.06 -17.29 -50.01
C ASP A 132 -26.13 -17.21 -48.91
N HIS A 133 -26.62 -15.99 -48.68
CA HIS A 133 -27.99 -15.50 -48.93
C HIS A 133 -28.09 -14.05 -48.38
N SER A 134 -28.20 -13.03 -49.24
CA SER A 134 -29.42 -12.49 -49.85
C SER A 134 -30.09 -11.38 -49.02
N SER A 135 -30.28 -10.22 -49.69
CA SER A 135 -31.32 -9.17 -49.51
C SER A 135 -31.32 -8.38 -48.17
N ASP A 136 -31.50 -7.06 -48.06
CA ASP A 136 -31.89 -5.94 -48.92
C ASP A 136 -31.43 -4.64 -48.19
N ALA A 137 -30.77 -3.68 -48.85
CA ALA A 137 -31.34 -2.48 -49.50
C ALA A 137 -32.23 -1.60 -48.60
N VAL A 138 -31.71 -0.44 -48.15
CA VAL A 138 -32.44 0.84 -48.13
C VAL A 138 -31.46 2.00 -48.41
N ASP A 139 -31.71 2.67 -49.52
CA ASP A 139 -31.14 3.94 -49.99
C ASP A 139 -31.62 5.15 -49.19
N SER A 140 -30.77 6.19 -49.14
CA SER A 140 -31.05 7.65 -49.17
C SER A 140 -29.68 8.35 -48.95
N GLN A 141 -28.92 8.86 -49.93
CA GLN A 141 -29.18 10.05 -50.78
C GLN A 141 -29.87 11.18 -49.99
N THR A 142 -29.46 12.45 -49.95
CA THR A 142 -28.41 13.27 -50.60
C THR A 142 -28.39 14.60 -49.84
N GLU A 143 -27.31 15.38 -49.95
CA GLU A 143 -27.30 16.85 -50.17
C GLU A 143 -26.28 17.69 -49.39
N THR A 144 -25.79 18.64 -50.18
CA THR A 144 -24.64 19.51 -50.15
C THR A 144 -24.90 20.88 -49.51
N LEU A 145 -23.79 21.58 -49.24
CA LEU A 145 -23.60 23.04 -49.18
C LEU A 145 -24.04 23.83 -47.92
N ALA A 146 -23.06 24.42 -47.23
CA ALA A 146 -22.90 25.88 -47.18
C ALA A 146 -21.57 26.29 -46.51
N GLN A 147 -20.76 27.06 -47.24
CA GLN A 147 -19.71 27.91 -46.69
C GLN A 147 -20.33 29.12 -45.97
N GLY A 148 -19.72 29.54 -44.86
CA GLY A 148 -19.99 30.81 -44.18
C GLY A 148 -18.78 31.25 -43.35
N PRO A 149 -18.22 32.46 -43.58
CA PRO A 149 -17.00 32.93 -42.91
C PRO A 149 -17.29 33.90 -41.75
N GLY A 150 -16.36 33.94 -40.79
CA GLY A 150 -16.08 35.12 -39.98
C GLY A 150 -16.43 35.01 -38.50
N SER A 151 -15.40 35.02 -37.66
CA SER A 151 -15.53 35.48 -36.27
C SER A 151 -14.17 35.89 -35.71
N ARG A 152 -14.00 37.20 -35.54
CA ARG A 152 -12.95 37.85 -34.73
C ARG A 152 -13.22 37.55 -33.25
N PHE A 153 -12.21 37.09 -32.51
CA PHE A 153 -12.11 37.21 -31.05
C PHE A 153 -10.65 37.58 -30.75
N ALA A 154 -10.36 38.84 -30.43
CA ALA A 154 -10.40 39.43 -29.09
C ALA A 154 -9.16 39.05 -28.27
N ASP A 155 -8.15 39.93 -28.33
CA ASP A 155 -7.02 39.98 -27.41
C ASP A 155 -7.52 40.01 -25.96
N LYS A 156 -7.29 38.91 -25.23
CA LYS A 156 -7.50 38.88 -23.79
C LYS A 156 -6.26 39.46 -23.11
N ALA A 157 -6.44 40.61 -22.48
CA ALA A 157 -5.51 41.21 -21.56
C ALA A 157 -5.13 40.21 -20.45
N VAL A 158 -3.85 39.85 -20.39
CA VAL A 158 -3.24 39.15 -19.26
C VAL A 158 -3.33 40.08 -18.05
N THR A 159 -4.21 39.78 -17.11
CA THR A 159 -4.45 40.59 -15.92
C THR A 159 -3.26 40.53 -14.96
N HIS A 160 -2.97 41.68 -14.36
CA HIS A 160 -1.90 41.98 -13.39
C HIS A 160 -1.81 41.02 -12.16
N GLU A 161 -2.82 40.18 -11.93
CA GLU A 161 -2.82 39.19 -10.84
C GLU A 161 -1.95 37.97 -11.13
N THR A 162 -1.90 37.48 -12.38
CA THR A 162 -1.09 36.31 -12.76
C THR A 162 0.41 36.60 -12.60
N THR A 163 0.82 37.86 -12.81
CA THR A 163 2.19 38.34 -12.63
C THR A 163 2.59 38.41 -11.15
N LYS A 164 1.66 38.75 -10.25
CA LYS A 164 1.90 38.78 -8.79
C LYS A 164 2.05 37.38 -8.20
N ALA A 165 1.24 36.42 -8.65
CA ALA A 165 1.32 35.03 -8.20
C ALA A 165 2.67 34.39 -8.59
N THR A 166 3.11 34.57 -9.84
CA THR A 166 4.42 34.07 -10.31
C THR A 166 5.60 34.75 -9.64
N GLN A 167 5.51 36.06 -9.32
CA GLN A 167 6.57 36.76 -8.60
C GLN A 167 6.68 36.30 -7.13
N THR A 168 5.56 35.99 -6.49
CA THR A 168 5.53 35.45 -5.11
C THR A 168 6.13 34.05 -5.05
N GLN A 169 5.81 33.20 -6.03
CA GLN A 169 6.38 31.86 -6.15
C GLN A 169 7.89 31.91 -6.43
N LYS A 170 8.36 32.79 -7.32
CA LYS A 170 9.79 33.01 -7.58
C LYS A 170 10.53 33.49 -6.33
N LYS A 171 9.93 34.39 -5.55
CA LYS A 171 10.51 34.88 -4.29
C LYS A 171 10.60 33.79 -3.23
N ALA A 172 9.58 32.95 -3.08
CA ALA A 172 9.62 31.80 -2.17
C ALA A 172 10.69 30.77 -2.58
N HIS A 173 10.85 30.52 -3.88
CA HIS A 173 11.89 29.62 -4.41
C HIS A 173 13.30 30.17 -4.15
N LEU A 174 13.50 31.48 -4.31
CA LEU A 174 14.77 32.16 -4.04
C LEU A 174 15.13 32.14 -2.53
N ILE A 175 14.13 32.33 -1.66
CA ILE A 175 14.29 32.24 -0.20
C ILE A 175 14.67 30.81 0.22
N GLY A 176 14.01 29.79 -0.34
CA GLY A 176 14.36 28.39 -0.11
C GLY A 176 15.80 28.07 -0.55
N PHE A 177 16.23 28.60 -1.71
CA PHE A 177 17.58 28.40 -2.22
C PHE A 177 18.64 29.06 -1.33
N GLU A 178 18.43 30.29 -0.88
CA GLU A 178 19.39 31.00 -0.01
C GLU A 178 19.45 30.40 1.40
N PHE A 179 18.32 29.89 1.92
CA PHE A 179 18.29 29.14 3.17
C PHE A 179 19.11 27.85 3.08
N VAL A 180 18.94 27.07 2.00
CA VAL A 180 19.74 25.88 1.73
C VAL A 180 21.22 26.26 1.64
N ARG A 181 21.56 27.34 0.93
CA ARG A 181 22.94 27.88 0.82
C ARG A 181 23.53 28.26 2.19
N GLN A 182 22.74 28.78 3.11
CA GLN A 182 23.19 29.12 4.46
C GLN A 182 23.36 27.89 5.36
N LEU A 183 22.54 26.85 5.17
CA LEU A 183 22.74 25.56 5.83
C LEU A 183 24.05 24.88 5.44
N TYR A 184 24.54 25.08 4.21
CA TYR A 184 25.86 24.61 3.79
C TYR A 184 27.04 25.28 4.52
N ALA A 185 26.84 26.49 5.02
CA ALA A 185 27.87 27.23 5.74
C ALA A 185 27.96 26.82 7.22
N LEU A 186 27.07 25.94 7.69
CA LEU A 186 27.12 25.45 9.06
C LEU A 186 28.32 24.51 9.24
N PRO A 187 29.15 24.71 10.28
CA PRO A 187 30.20 23.78 10.64
C PRO A 187 29.66 22.36 10.83
N GLU A 188 30.42 21.37 10.40
CA GLU A 188 30.08 19.95 10.54
C GLU A 188 29.74 19.58 12.00
N THR A 189 30.41 20.19 12.97
CA THR A 189 30.14 20.02 14.40
C THR A 189 28.76 20.50 14.84
N LEU A 190 28.19 21.55 14.22
CA LEU A 190 26.83 22.04 14.48
C LEU A 190 25.77 21.14 13.82
N MET A 191 26.07 20.67 12.61
CA MET A 191 25.23 19.66 11.94
C MET A 191 25.13 18.38 12.79
N HIS A 192 26.26 17.90 13.28
CA HIS A 192 26.33 16.68 14.08
C HIS A 192 25.86 16.83 15.53
N GLY A 193 26.16 17.95 16.17
CA GLY A 193 25.88 18.17 17.60
C GLY A 193 24.47 18.69 17.89
N THR A 194 23.79 19.28 16.92
CA THR A 194 22.51 19.98 17.16
C THR A 194 21.42 19.53 16.22
N LEU A 195 21.69 19.50 14.91
CA LEU A 195 20.69 19.13 13.92
C LEU A 195 20.39 17.63 13.94
N PHE A 196 21.40 16.75 13.93
CA PHE A 196 21.17 15.30 13.93
C PHE A 196 20.52 14.70 15.17
N PRO A 197 20.76 15.19 16.41
CA PRO A 197 20.00 14.77 17.58
C PRO A 197 18.51 15.11 17.46
N LEU A 198 18.17 16.28 16.88
CA LEU A 198 16.78 16.65 16.61
C LEU A 198 16.16 15.74 15.55
N ILE A 199 16.93 15.33 14.53
CA ILE A 199 16.50 14.33 13.54
C ILE A 199 16.19 12.98 14.20
N HIS A 200 17.01 12.55 15.15
CA HIS A 200 16.84 11.28 15.87
C HIS A 200 15.65 11.29 16.82
N GLN A 201 15.36 12.41 17.45
CA GLN A 201 14.31 12.51 18.47
C GLN A 201 12.89 12.61 17.88
N HIS A 202 12.74 13.18 16.68
CA HIS A 202 11.42 13.44 16.07
C HIS A 202 11.41 13.14 14.55
N PRO A 203 11.25 11.87 14.13
CA PRO A 203 11.28 11.47 12.71
C PRO A 203 10.04 11.90 11.89
N HIS A 204 9.34 12.97 12.28
CA HIS A 204 8.10 13.40 11.62
C HIS A 204 8.35 14.03 10.23
N THR A 205 7.30 14.01 9.41
CA THR A 205 7.27 14.30 7.96
C THR A 205 7.82 15.65 7.50
N ALA A 206 7.82 16.68 8.34
CA ALA A 206 8.40 17.99 8.00
C ALA A 206 9.92 17.91 7.82
N LEU A 207 10.57 17.10 8.65
CA LEU A 207 12.01 16.90 8.61
C LEU A 207 12.46 16.08 7.40
N ALA A 208 11.63 15.16 6.89
CA ALA A 208 11.93 14.41 5.67
C ALA A 208 12.02 15.34 4.43
N LYS A 209 11.24 16.42 4.39
CA LYS A 209 11.30 17.43 3.31
C LYS A 209 12.57 18.28 3.40
N VAL A 210 12.88 18.80 4.58
CA VAL A 210 14.11 19.58 4.84
C VAL A 210 15.34 18.71 4.61
N SER A 211 15.28 17.45 5.04
CA SER A 211 16.33 16.45 4.84
C SER A 211 16.52 16.12 3.36
N SER A 212 15.47 15.97 2.54
CA SER A 212 15.66 15.66 1.12
C SER A 212 16.40 16.77 0.37
N ALA A 213 16.07 18.05 0.61
CA ALA A 213 16.75 19.17 -0.02
C ALA A 213 18.21 19.28 0.45
N LEU A 214 18.45 19.14 1.76
CA LEU A 214 19.79 19.18 2.37
C LEU A 214 20.67 18.00 1.98
N CYS A 215 20.09 16.81 1.84
CA CYS A 215 20.79 15.60 1.44
C CYS A 215 21.31 15.67 0.00
N CYS A 216 20.59 16.35 -0.89
CA CYS A 216 21.04 16.59 -2.27
C CYS A 216 22.21 17.58 -2.34
N THR A 217 22.46 18.22 -1.22
CA THR A 217 23.13 19.49 -1.16
C THR A 217 24.50 19.28 -0.53
N SER A 218 24.56 18.79 0.71
CA SER A 218 25.82 18.45 1.37
C SER A 218 26.04 16.93 1.42
N PRO A 219 27.12 16.39 0.82
CA PRO A 219 27.44 14.96 0.89
C PRO A 219 27.59 14.43 2.32
N ALA A 220 28.13 15.24 3.23
CA ALA A 220 28.26 14.88 4.65
C ALA A 220 26.88 14.69 5.31
N VAL A 221 25.95 15.59 5.00
CA VAL A 221 24.58 15.54 5.52
C VAL A 221 23.82 14.35 4.96
N GLY A 222 23.90 14.14 3.64
CA GLY A 222 23.32 12.97 2.99
C GLY A 222 23.84 11.66 3.56
N SER A 223 25.14 11.59 3.87
CA SER A 223 25.77 10.41 4.46
C SER A 223 25.31 10.15 5.90
N ALA A 224 25.24 11.19 6.73
CA ALA A 224 24.77 11.07 8.11
C ALA A 224 23.28 10.68 8.19
N VAL A 225 22.43 11.28 7.33
CA VAL A 225 21.02 10.90 7.21
C VAL A 225 20.90 9.44 6.74
N ALA A 226 21.66 9.05 5.72
CA ALA A 226 21.66 7.67 5.24
C ALA A 226 22.06 6.68 6.35
N ALA A 227 23.11 6.98 7.12
CA ALA A 227 23.56 6.13 8.23
C ALA A 227 22.47 5.96 9.30
N ALA A 228 21.78 7.05 9.68
CA ALA A 228 20.69 7.01 10.65
C ALA A 228 19.49 6.19 10.14
N LEU A 229 19.11 6.37 8.86
CA LEU A 229 18.01 5.62 8.24
C LEU A 229 18.33 4.14 8.10
N ILE A 230 19.57 3.78 7.73
CA ILE A 230 20.00 2.38 7.61
C ILE A 230 19.79 1.64 8.93
N ALA A 231 20.20 2.21 10.08
CA ALA A 231 20.02 1.57 11.38
C ALA A 231 18.53 1.30 11.70
N GLN A 232 17.65 2.23 11.35
CA GLN A 232 16.21 2.07 11.56
C GLN A 232 15.60 1.05 10.59
N ILE A 233 15.99 1.09 9.31
CA ILE A 233 15.55 0.11 8.30
C ILE A 233 16.03 -1.30 8.68
N ASP A 234 17.28 -1.45 9.11
CA ASP A 234 17.85 -2.71 9.60
C ASP A 234 17.01 -3.26 10.77
N SER A 235 16.65 -2.42 11.75
CA SER A 235 15.78 -2.83 12.86
C SER A 235 14.39 -3.30 12.42
N ILE A 236 13.80 -2.69 11.39
CA ILE A 236 12.52 -3.14 10.81
C ILE A 236 12.70 -4.48 10.09
N ILE A 237 13.74 -4.59 9.25
CA ILE A 237 13.99 -5.77 8.42
C ILE A 237 14.39 -7.00 9.25
N GLU A 238 15.14 -6.82 10.33
CA GLU A 238 15.44 -7.89 11.29
C GLU A 238 14.15 -8.52 11.86
N ARG A 239 13.12 -7.70 12.14
CA ARG A 239 11.81 -8.19 12.59
C ARG A 239 11.07 -9.00 11.51
N LEU A 240 11.41 -8.80 10.25
CA LEU A 240 10.89 -9.57 9.12
C LEU A 240 11.63 -10.89 8.90
N LYS A 241 12.63 -11.24 9.73
CA LYS A 241 13.25 -12.57 9.79
C LYS A 241 13.64 -13.15 8.42
N GLY A 242 14.19 -12.33 7.52
CA GLY A 242 14.66 -12.75 6.20
C GLY A 242 13.55 -12.90 5.15
N LEU A 243 12.43 -12.20 5.29
CA LEU A 243 11.37 -12.16 4.27
C LEU A 243 11.59 -11.06 3.24
N ILE A 244 12.15 -9.93 3.67
CA ILE A 244 12.47 -8.78 2.81
C ILE A 244 13.93 -8.43 3.06
N GLY A 245 14.66 -8.26 1.96
CA GLY A 245 16.02 -7.77 1.94
C GLY A 245 16.04 -6.43 1.22
N TYR A 246 17.11 -5.67 1.39
CA TYR A 246 17.30 -4.40 0.68
C TYR A 246 18.78 -4.18 0.36
N THR A 247 19.52 -5.28 0.22
CA THR A 247 20.97 -5.22 0.05
C THR A 247 21.36 -4.48 -1.21
N GLN A 248 20.52 -4.52 -2.26
CA GLN A 248 20.75 -3.75 -3.48
C GLN A 248 20.63 -2.24 -3.23
N ILE A 249 19.54 -1.79 -2.59
CA ILE A 249 19.37 -0.39 -2.19
C ILE A 249 20.52 0.05 -1.27
N ARG A 250 20.94 -0.82 -0.35
CA ARG A 250 22.06 -0.56 0.58
C ARG A 250 23.42 -0.51 -0.11
N ARG A 251 23.72 -1.41 -1.06
CA ARG A 251 24.99 -1.45 -1.81
C ARG A 251 25.20 -0.18 -2.62
N HIS A 252 24.12 0.39 -3.17
CA HIS A 252 24.19 1.69 -3.85
C HIS A 252 24.63 2.84 -2.92
N LEU A 253 24.62 2.65 -1.60
CA LEU A 253 25.11 3.62 -0.62
C LEU A 253 26.58 3.43 -0.28
N GLN A 254 27.11 2.20 -0.37
CA GLN A 254 28.49 1.92 -0.02
C GLN A 254 29.38 2.71 -0.97
N TRP A 255 29.99 3.76 -0.41
CA TRP A 255 30.83 4.68 -1.12
C TRP A 255 31.99 3.93 -1.78
N HIS A 256 32.12 4.09 -3.10
CA HIS A 256 33.31 3.65 -3.82
C HIS A 256 34.15 4.90 -4.07
N PRO A 257 35.37 4.98 -3.51
CA PRO A 257 36.29 6.09 -3.77
C PRO A 257 36.43 6.30 -5.28
N GLY A 258 36.18 7.53 -5.76
CA GLY A 258 36.29 7.88 -7.19
C GLY A 258 35.01 7.78 -8.02
N ARG A 259 33.88 7.32 -7.48
CA ARG A 259 32.58 7.39 -8.16
C ARG A 259 31.75 8.55 -7.62
N CYS A 260 31.32 9.44 -8.51
CA CYS A 260 30.45 10.57 -8.13
C CYS A 260 29.22 10.05 -7.36
N VAL A 261 28.87 10.71 -6.26
CA VAL A 261 27.74 10.31 -5.42
C VAL A 261 26.47 10.55 -6.21
N ASP A 262 25.72 9.48 -6.48
CA ASP A 262 24.39 9.62 -7.11
C ASP A 262 23.49 10.37 -6.13
N VAL A 263 23.12 11.61 -6.49
CA VAL A 263 22.28 12.52 -5.71
C VAL A 263 20.93 11.88 -5.33
N ARG A 264 20.51 10.83 -6.06
CA ARG A 264 19.28 10.07 -5.80
C ARG A 264 19.40 9.07 -4.63
N ARG A 265 20.55 8.94 -3.99
CA ARG A 265 20.79 7.93 -2.94
C ARG A 265 19.97 8.15 -1.67
N PRO A 266 19.99 9.34 -1.03
CA PRO A 266 19.27 9.54 0.23
C PRO A 266 17.76 9.50 0.04
N SER A 267 17.25 9.96 -1.11
CA SER A 267 15.80 9.97 -1.39
C SER A 267 15.20 8.56 -1.46
N ARG A 268 15.95 7.57 -1.97
CA ARG A 268 15.51 6.16 -1.95
C ARG A 268 15.39 5.61 -0.54
N LEU A 269 16.37 5.89 0.33
CA LEU A 269 16.30 5.46 1.72
C LEU A 269 15.20 6.16 2.51
N ILE A 270 15.05 7.47 2.30
CA ILE A 270 13.97 8.25 2.92
C ILE A 270 12.63 7.63 2.52
N ARG A 271 12.44 7.29 1.23
CA ARG A 271 11.21 6.65 0.74
C ARG A 271 11.02 5.24 1.29
N LEU A 272 12.07 4.41 1.31
CA LEU A 272 12.00 3.06 1.88
C LEU A 272 11.65 3.12 3.37
N HIS A 273 12.37 3.93 4.14
CA HIS A 273 12.09 4.15 5.56
C HIS A 273 10.67 4.65 5.78
N TYR A 274 10.22 5.61 4.96
CA TYR A 274 8.86 6.12 5.03
C TYR A 274 7.82 5.01 4.85
N VAL A 275 7.94 4.20 3.80
CA VAL A 275 7.03 3.06 3.54
C VAL A 275 7.10 2.05 4.68
N MET A 276 8.30 1.76 5.19
CA MET A 276 8.51 0.80 6.28
C MET A 276 7.89 1.27 7.61
N VAL A 277 7.99 2.56 7.94
CA VAL A 277 7.38 3.11 9.16
C VAL A 277 5.87 3.29 9.01
N THR A 278 5.42 3.86 7.89
CA THR A 278 3.99 4.12 7.66
C THR A 278 3.20 2.88 7.25
N GLY A 279 3.88 1.82 6.84
CA GLY A 279 3.28 0.52 6.56
C GLY A 279 2.68 -0.14 7.79
N GLY A 280 2.99 0.29 9.01
CA GLY A 280 2.43 -0.29 10.24
C GLY A 280 3.05 -1.66 10.57
N ASP A 281 2.23 -2.62 10.98
CA ASP A 281 2.71 -3.94 11.38
C ASP A 281 2.96 -4.87 10.18
N TRP A 282 4.23 -4.98 9.81
CA TRP A 282 4.69 -5.82 8.69
C TRP A 282 4.64 -7.32 8.98
N THR A 283 4.42 -7.75 10.23
CA THR A 283 4.32 -9.19 10.52
C THR A 283 3.15 -9.84 9.78
N GLY A 284 2.08 -9.09 9.49
CA GLY A 284 0.97 -9.53 8.66
C GLY A 284 1.33 -9.82 7.20
N SER A 285 2.45 -9.30 6.69
CA SER A 285 2.95 -9.61 5.33
C SER A 285 3.74 -10.92 5.26
N ALA A 286 4.19 -11.46 6.41
CA ALA A 286 5.00 -12.67 6.43
C ALA A 286 4.33 -13.90 5.81
N PRO A 287 3.05 -14.19 6.13
CA PRO A 287 2.35 -15.31 5.53
C PRO A 287 2.11 -15.12 4.03
N LEU A 288 1.86 -13.89 3.57
CA LEU A 288 1.68 -13.58 2.15
C LEU A 288 2.94 -13.91 1.34
N LEU A 289 4.10 -13.47 1.83
CA LEU A 289 5.38 -13.71 1.17
C LEU A 289 5.76 -15.19 1.14
N ARG A 290 5.45 -15.93 2.21
CA ARG A 290 5.66 -17.39 2.25
C ARG A 290 4.72 -18.12 1.31
N LEU A 291 3.43 -17.74 1.28
CA LEU A 291 2.47 -18.29 0.34
C LEU A 291 2.90 -18.02 -1.09
N ALA A 292 3.31 -16.80 -1.43
CA ALA A 292 3.85 -16.47 -2.75
C ALA A 292 5.03 -17.38 -3.14
N LYS A 293 5.95 -17.65 -2.21
CA LYS A 293 7.06 -18.58 -2.44
C LYS A 293 6.56 -20.01 -2.65
N SER A 294 5.66 -20.48 -1.80
CA SER A 294 5.06 -21.82 -1.87
C SER A 294 4.23 -22.02 -3.14
N CYS A 295 3.69 -20.94 -3.71
CA CYS A 295 3.00 -20.89 -5.00
C CYS A 295 3.96 -20.79 -6.20
N SER A 296 5.29 -20.71 -5.97
CA SER A 296 6.31 -20.44 -6.99
C SER A 296 6.15 -19.09 -7.73
N GLU A 297 5.39 -18.15 -7.16
CA GLU A 297 5.21 -16.79 -7.70
C GLU A 297 6.44 -15.92 -7.46
N ILE A 298 7.23 -16.26 -6.44
CA ILE A 298 8.56 -15.70 -6.20
C ILE A 298 9.58 -16.81 -6.08
N GLN A 299 10.78 -16.57 -6.60
CA GLN A 299 11.84 -17.58 -6.64
C GLN A 299 12.44 -17.88 -5.26
N SER A 300 12.56 -16.86 -4.40
CA SER A 300 13.23 -17.00 -3.11
C SER A 300 12.81 -15.93 -2.10
N LEU A 301 13.09 -16.23 -0.83
CA LEU A 301 13.01 -15.30 0.28
C LEU A 301 14.41 -15.19 0.92
N PRO A 302 14.87 -13.98 1.31
CA PRO A 302 14.15 -12.71 1.25
C PRO A 302 13.91 -12.16 -0.18
N ILE A 303 12.82 -11.42 -0.38
CA ILE A 303 12.67 -10.58 -1.60
C ILE A 303 13.63 -9.41 -1.48
N GLU A 304 14.61 -9.31 -2.38
CA GLU A 304 15.55 -8.19 -2.42
C GLU A 304 14.92 -6.95 -3.06
N LEU A 305 14.69 -5.93 -2.25
CA LEU A 305 14.12 -4.67 -2.69
C LEU A 305 15.09 -3.87 -3.57
N THR A 306 14.55 -3.26 -4.61
CA THR A 306 15.23 -2.43 -5.61
C THR A 306 14.65 -1.02 -5.65
N ALA A 307 15.29 -0.13 -6.43
CA ALA A 307 14.77 1.20 -6.66
C ALA A 307 13.43 1.19 -7.45
N GLU A 308 13.19 0.18 -8.28
CA GLU A 308 11.95 0.04 -9.03
C GLU A 308 10.77 -0.25 -8.10
N ASP A 309 10.95 -1.12 -7.10
CA ASP A 309 9.91 -1.44 -6.11
C ASP A 309 9.44 -0.18 -5.38
N LEU A 310 10.40 0.66 -4.97
CA LEU A 310 10.11 1.93 -4.32
C LEU A 310 9.36 2.87 -5.26
N TRP A 311 9.73 2.92 -6.53
CA TRP A 311 9.07 3.77 -7.52
C TRP A 311 7.62 3.33 -7.74
N ARG A 312 7.39 2.02 -7.96
CA ARG A 312 6.07 1.41 -8.16
C ARG A 312 5.14 1.52 -6.95
N ALA A 313 5.69 1.60 -5.73
CA ALA A 313 4.88 1.83 -4.52
C ALA A 313 4.09 3.16 -4.56
N GLY A 314 4.43 4.08 -5.47
CA GLY A 314 3.68 5.31 -5.71
C GLY A 314 4.16 6.50 -4.86
N SER A 315 3.67 7.70 -5.19
CA SER A 315 4.08 8.92 -4.51
C SER A 315 3.72 8.90 -3.02
N LYS A 316 4.27 9.84 -2.24
CA LYS A 316 3.92 9.98 -0.81
C LYS A 316 2.40 10.10 -0.61
N ALA A 317 1.71 10.89 -1.43
CA ALA A 317 0.26 11.04 -1.36
C ALA A 317 -0.49 9.72 -1.62
N VAL A 318 -0.01 8.92 -2.58
CA VAL A 318 -0.57 7.59 -2.86
C VAL A 318 -0.37 6.67 -1.65
N ILE A 319 0.84 6.61 -1.10
CA ILE A 319 1.14 5.82 0.10
C ILE A 319 0.23 6.25 1.25
N ASP A 320 0.12 7.55 1.53
CA ASP A 320 -0.65 8.07 2.68
C ASP A 320 -2.14 7.78 2.60
N SER A 321 -2.69 7.82 1.38
CA SER A 321 -4.11 7.52 1.16
C SER A 321 -4.46 6.01 1.22
N ARG A 322 -3.46 5.12 1.22
CA ARG A 322 -3.68 3.68 1.39
C ARG A 322 -3.72 3.28 2.86
N PRO A 323 -4.51 2.27 3.26
CA PRO A 323 -4.39 1.66 4.57
C PRO A 323 -3.04 0.92 4.71
N PRO A 324 -2.55 0.72 5.96
CA PRO A 324 -1.28 0.05 6.25
C PRO A 324 -1.04 -1.26 5.47
N SER A 325 -1.98 -2.20 5.42
CA SER A 325 -1.80 -3.47 4.69
C SER A 325 -1.56 -3.28 3.19
N MET A 326 -2.24 -2.32 2.56
CA MET A 326 -2.04 -1.98 1.15
C MET A 326 -0.71 -1.25 0.90
N ARG A 327 -0.24 -0.41 1.85
CA ARG A 327 1.09 0.21 1.75
C ARG A 327 2.20 -0.85 1.74
N GLN A 328 2.08 -1.85 2.62
CA GLN A 328 3.02 -2.97 2.68
C GLN A 328 3.02 -3.75 1.37
N TYR A 329 1.84 -4.16 0.90
CA TYR A 329 1.68 -4.95 -0.30
C TYR A 329 2.11 -4.21 -1.57
N ALA A 330 1.88 -2.90 -1.66
CA ALA A 330 2.29 -2.08 -2.80
C ALA A 330 3.80 -2.14 -3.07
N LEU A 331 4.63 -2.27 -2.04
CA LEU A 331 6.08 -2.41 -2.18
C LEU A 331 6.46 -3.72 -2.89
N PHE A 332 5.69 -4.75 -2.60
CA PHE A 332 5.68 -6.13 -3.08
C PHE A 332 5.18 -6.49 -4.47
N SER A 333 4.01 -5.93 -4.74
CA SER A 333 2.95 -6.62 -5.48
C SER A 333 3.31 -6.90 -6.94
N HIS A 334 4.00 -5.97 -7.58
CA HIS A 334 4.46 -6.11 -8.96
C HIS A 334 5.41 -7.29 -9.19
N ARG A 335 6.03 -7.84 -8.13
CA ARG A 335 6.88 -9.03 -8.22
C ARG A 335 6.10 -10.34 -8.24
N LEU A 336 4.81 -10.29 -7.93
CA LEU A 336 3.91 -11.45 -7.89
C LEU A 336 3.18 -11.67 -9.23
N GLY A 337 3.61 -10.96 -10.28
CA GLY A 337 2.99 -10.96 -11.60
C GLY A 337 1.93 -9.86 -11.78
N GLU A 338 1.54 -9.61 -13.03
CA GLU A 338 0.60 -8.53 -13.38
C GLU A 338 -0.80 -8.75 -12.78
N VAL A 339 -1.24 -10.00 -12.67
CA VAL A 339 -2.56 -10.35 -12.09
C VAL A 339 -2.64 -10.00 -10.60
N ARG A 340 -1.49 -9.84 -9.92
CA ARG A 340 -1.42 -9.55 -8.48
C ARG A 340 -0.83 -8.18 -8.19
N HIS A 341 -0.56 -7.40 -9.23
CA HIS A 341 0.01 -6.08 -9.09
C HIS A 341 -1.06 -5.11 -8.54
N LEU A 342 -0.76 -4.49 -7.40
CA LEU A 342 -1.57 -3.41 -6.83
C LEU A 342 -1.15 -2.08 -7.46
N SER A 343 -2.01 -1.55 -8.31
CA SER A 343 -1.82 -0.28 -9.01
C SER A 343 -2.91 0.73 -8.64
N ARG A 344 -2.71 1.99 -9.02
CA ARG A 344 -3.72 3.04 -8.88
C ARG A 344 -3.99 3.65 -10.25
N ASP A 345 -5.27 3.73 -10.64
CA ASP A 345 -5.65 4.30 -11.93
C ASP A 345 -5.66 5.84 -11.92
N ALA A 346 -5.88 6.45 -13.08
CA ALA A 346 -5.94 7.90 -13.25
C ALA A 346 -7.06 8.56 -12.43
N ASN A 347 -8.09 7.81 -12.04
CA ASN A 347 -9.18 8.27 -11.19
C ASN A 347 -8.89 8.10 -9.69
N GLY A 348 -7.67 7.70 -9.34
CA GLY A 348 -7.24 7.48 -7.96
C GLY A 348 -7.78 6.19 -7.34
N ARG A 349 -8.38 5.28 -8.13
CA ARG A 349 -8.92 4.01 -7.63
C ARG A 349 -7.84 2.95 -7.59
N GLU A 350 -7.87 2.13 -6.54
CA GLU A 350 -6.97 1.00 -6.39
C GLU A 350 -7.40 -0.14 -7.32
N ARG A 351 -6.44 -0.80 -7.97
CA ARG A 351 -6.67 -1.96 -8.82
C ARG A 351 -5.73 -3.10 -8.47
N LEU A 352 -6.26 -4.31 -8.36
CA LEU A 352 -5.50 -5.55 -8.17
C LEU A 352 -5.74 -6.41 -9.41
N GLY A 353 -4.69 -6.74 -10.17
CA GLY A 353 -4.85 -7.51 -11.42
C GLY A 353 -5.72 -6.85 -12.48
N GLY A 354 -5.83 -5.52 -12.43
CA GLY A 354 -6.74 -4.75 -13.27
C GLY A 354 -8.19 -4.70 -12.78
N GLY A 355 -8.59 -5.45 -11.75
CA GLY A 355 -9.91 -5.30 -11.14
C GLY A 355 -9.93 -4.23 -10.04
N VAL A 356 -11.03 -3.49 -9.90
CA VAL A 356 -11.13 -2.37 -8.95
C VAL A 356 -11.29 -2.88 -7.52
N VAL A 357 -10.47 -2.37 -6.59
CA VAL A 357 -10.56 -2.66 -5.16
C VAL A 357 -11.17 -1.47 -4.44
N THR A 358 -12.34 -1.66 -3.83
CA THR A 358 -13.00 -0.67 -2.99
C THR A 358 -12.76 -1.01 -1.53
N VAL A 359 -12.00 -0.16 -0.83
CA VAL A 359 -11.74 -0.32 0.60
C VAL A 359 -12.96 0.18 1.39
N HIS A 360 -13.49 -0.65 2.29
CA HIS A 360 -14.59 -0.25 3.15
C HIS A 360 -14.10 0.60 4.32
N THR A 361 -14.90 1.58 4.71
CA THR A 361 -14.73 2.29 5.98
C THR A 361 -15.59 1.65 7.07
N GLN A 362 -15.43 2.10 8.32
CA GLN A 362 -16.30 1.68 9.43
C GLN A 362 -17.81 1.89 9.12
N GLN A 363 -18.13 2.88 8.28
CA GLN A 363 -19.50 3.22 7.90
C GLN A 363 -20.02 2.39 6.72
N THR A 364 -19.16 2.04 5.76
CA THR A 364 -19.56 1.31 4.55
C THR A 364 -19.35 -0.20 4.66
N VAL A 365 -18.68 -0.67 5.72
CA VAL A 365 -18.40 -2.10 5.94
C VAL A 365 -19.69 -2.93 5.96
N PRO A 366 -19.74 -4.06 5.23
CA PRO A 366 -20.85 -5.01 5.34
C PRO A 366 -21.07 -5.49 6.78
N VAL A 367 -22.33 -5.72 7.17
CA VAL A 367 -22.71 -6.08 8.55
C VAL A 367 -21.88 -7.25 9.10
N ARG A 368 -21.59 -8.26 8.27
CA ARG A 368 -20.83 -9.48 8.63
C ARG A 368 -19.36 -9.26 8.99
N TYR A 369 -18.81 -8.07 8.72
CA TYR A 369 -17.44 -7.70 9.05
C TYR A 369 -17.35 -6.51 10.01
N ARG A 370 -18.50 -5.96 10.42
CA ARG A 370 -18.55 -4.73 11.24
C ARG A 370 -17.93 -4.93 12.62
N ASP A 371 -18.10 -6.11 13.20
CA ASP A 371 -17.57 -6.53 14.49
C ASP A 371 -16.05 -6.81 14.46
N ARG A 372 -15.49 -7.05 13.27
CA ARG A 372 -14.07 -7.37 13.05
C ARG A 372 -13.35 -6.33 12.21
N PHE A 373 -13.88 -5.12 12.11
CA PHE A 373 -13.28 -4.06 11.31
C PHE A 373 -11.90 -3.68 11.88
N ASP A 374 -10.87 -3.78 11.04
CA ASP A 374 -9.52 -3.32 11.33
C ASP A 374 -9.13 -2.21 10.34
N ALA A 375 -8.90 -0.99 10.82
CA ALA A 375 -8.48 0.12 9.96
C ALA A 375 -7.09 -0.10 9.33
N ALA A 376 -6.25 -0.95 9.94
CA ALA A 376 -4.94 -1.30 9.40
C ALA A 376 -5.02 -2.30 8.24
N ASP A 377 -6.05 -3.13 8.23
CA ASP A 377 -6.34 -4.13 7.19
C ASP A 377 -7.85 -4.20 6.90
N PRO A 378 -8.42 -3.13 6.33
CA PRO A 378 -9.86 -2.99 6.25
C PRO A 378 -10.50 -4.03 5.32
N PRO A 379 -11.75 -4.43 5.60
CA PRO A 379 -12.57 -5.16 4.64
C PRO A 379 -12.58 -4.43 3.29
N CYS A 380 -12.60 -5.18 2.20
CA CYS A 380 -12.61 -4.60 0.87
C CYS A 380 -13.50 -5.38 -0.08
N ARG A 381 -13.90 -4.71 -1.17
CA ARG A 381 -14.66 -5.29 -2.27
C ARG A 381 -13.80 -5.33 -3.51
N HIS A 382 -13.72 -6.50 -4.12
CA HIS A 382 -13.24 -6.70 -5.48
C HIS A 382 -14.43 -7.22 -6.31
N VAL A 383 -14.33 -8.40 -6.91
CA VAL A 383 -15.49 -9.15 -7.42
C VAL A 383 -16.42 -9.60 -6.28
N ARG A 384 -15.87 -9.79 -5.07
CA ARG A 384 -16.58 -10.20 -3.86
C ARG A 384 -16.12 -9.38 -2.66
N ASP A 385 -16.89 -9.43 -1.56
CA ASP A 385 -16.54 -8.77 -0.31
C ASP A 385 -15.66 -9.69 0.55
N PHE A 386 -14.51 -9.17 1.01
CA PHE A 386 -13.53 -9.85 1.86
C PHE A 386 -13.46 -9.20 3.25
N GLY A 387 -13.11 -10.00 4.27
CA GLY A 387 -12.98 -9.52 5.64
C GLY A 387 -11.74 -8.66 5.87
N SER A 388 -10.72 -8.78 5.01
CA SER A 388 -9.57 -7.89 4.99
C SER A 388 -8.95 -7.78 3.60
N PHE A 389 -8.07 -6.79 3.38
CA PHE A 389 -7.32 -6.71 2.13
C PHE A 389 -6.32 -7.87 1.98
N ARG A 390 -5.71 -8.33 3.07
CA ARG A 390 -4.82 -9.51 3.01
C ARG A 390 -5.58 -10.79 2.63
N GLU A 391 -6.83 -10.94 3.06
CA GLU A 391 -7.68 -12.05 2.64
C GLU A 391 -7.91 -12.06 1.12
N LEU A 392 -8.21 -10.88 0.53
CA LEU A 392 -8.31 -10.71 -0.93
C LEU A 392 -7.02 -11.13 -1.63
N VAL A 393 -5.87 -10.68 -1.12
CA VAL A 393 -4.56 -11.00 -1.72
C VAL A 393 -4.25 -12.49 -1.66
N ILE A 394 -4.55 -13.16 -0.55
CA ILE A 394 -4.35 -14.61 -0.42
C ILE A 394 -5.24 -15.36 -1.40
N GLU A 395 -6.51 -14.97 -1.49
CA GLU A 395 -7.44 -15.59 -2.43
C GLU A 395 -6.97 -15.43 -3.88
N SER A 396 -6.59 -14.23 -4.32
CA SER A 396 -6.03 -14.02 -5.67
C SER A 396 -4.74 -14.80 -5.89
N MET A 397 -3.87 -14.94 -4.88
CA MET A 397 -2.71 -15.84 -4.99
C MET A 397 -3.14 -17.27 -5.25
N VAL A 398 -4.08 -17.78 -4.46
CA VAL A 398 -4.46 -19.19 -4.45
C VAL A 398 -5.31 -19.56 -5.68
N VAL A 399 -6.32 -18.77 -6.02
CA VAL A 399 -7.28 -19.13 -7.07
C VAL A 399 -6.69 -18.93 -8.47
N GLU A 400 -5.77 -17.97 -8.65
CA GLU A 400 -5.20 -17.65 -9.97
C GLU A 400 -3.88 -18.37 -10.25
N SER A 401 -3.25 -19.00 -9.24
CA SER A 401 -2.11 -19.88 -9.52
C SER A 401 -2.60 -21.11 -10.29
N SER A 402 -1.82 -21.59 -11.26
CA SER A 402 -2.09 -22.82 -12.01
C SER A 402 -1.90 -24.07 -11.15
N LEU A 403 -2.75 -24.22 -10.13
CA LEU A 403 -2.62 -25.24 -9.11
C LEU A 403 -3.12 -26.58 -9.61
N LEU A 404 -2.45 -27.64 -9.16
CA LEU A 404 -2.88 -29.00 -9.45
C LEU A 404 -4.05 -29.32 -8.52
N GLN A 405 -5.21 -29.50 -9.12
CA GLN A 405 -6.38 -29.99 -8.42
C GLN A 405 -6.12 -31.44 -8.02
N VAL A 406 -6.03 -31.68 -6.71
CA VAL A 406 -5.83 -33.02 -6.16
C VAL A 406 -7.14 -33.79 -6.20
N TRP A 407 -8.24 -33.09 -5.88
CA TRP A 407 -9.56 -33.67 -5.79
C TRP A 407 -10.67 -32.60 -5.87
N ASP A 408 -11.82 -32.98 -6.43
CA ASP A 408 -13.02 -32.17 -6.60
C ASP A 408 -14.28 -32.96 -6.23
N ARG A 409 -15.24 -32.31 -5.57
CA ARG A 409 -16.61 -32.81 -5.44
C ARG A 409 -17.62 -31.68 -5.52
N TRP A 410 -18.64 -31.94 -6.32
CA TRP A 410 -19.85 -31.14 -6.45
C TRP A 410 -21.04 -31.92 -5.92
N CYS A 411 -21.82 -31.28 -5.05
CA CYS A 411 -23.10 -31.77 -4.55
C CYS A 411 -24.21 -30.85 -5.08
N TYR A 412 -25.19 -31.40 -5.80
CA TYR A 412 -26.33 -30.65 -6.36
C TYR A 412 -27.61 -30.92 -5.56
N GLU A 413 -28.51 -29.95 -5.52
CA GLU A 413 -29.83 -29.98 -4.86
C GLU A 413 -30.81 -30.95 -5.51
N SER A 414 -30.54 -31.49 -6.70
CA SER A 414 -31.26 -32.70 -7.13
C SER A 414 -31.00 -33.90 -6.20
N ASP A 415 -30.01 -33.80 -5.32
CA ASP A 415 -29.76 -34.64 -4.14
C ASP A 415 -29.76 -33.79 -2.84
N PRO A 416 -30.89 -33.13 -2.52
CA PRO A 416 -30.97 -32.03 -1.54
C PRO A 416 -30.89 -32.48 -0.08
N HIS A 417 -30.61 -33.77 0.15
CA HIS A 417 -30.45 -34.37 1.46
C HIS A 417 -29.21 -35.27 1.55
N SER A 418 -28.26 -35.13 0.63
CA SER A 418 -26.98 -35.80 0.81
C SER A 418 -26.35 -35.27 2.10
N ALA A 419 -26.06 -36.17 3.05
CA ALA A 419 -25.37 -35.81 4.27
C ALA A 419 -24.02 -35.11 4.00
N GLU A 420 -23.49 -35.23 2.78
CA GLU A 420 -22.33 -34.51 2.28
C GLU A 420 -22.58 -33.00 2.12
N PHE A 421 -23.68 -32.60 1.48
CA PHE A 421 -24.05 -31.18 1.31
C PHE A 421 -24.17 -30.47 2.66
N ASP A 422 -24.90 -31.07 3.60
CA ASP A 422 -25.08 -30.52 4.95
C ASP A 422 -23.75 -30.39 5.70
N ARG A 423 -22.84 -31.37 5.52
CA ARG A 423 -21.49 -31.33 6.11
C ARG A 423 -20.62 -30.23 5.50
N ILE A 424 -20.63 -30.05 4.18
CA ILE A 424 -19.88 -28.96 3.51
C ILE A 424 -20.43 -27.61 3.98
N CYS A 425 -21.76 -27.45 4.02
CA CYS A 425 -22.40 -26.23 4.55
C CYS A 425 -21.98 -25.97 6.00
N ALA A 426 -22.02 -27.00 6.85
CA ALA A 426 -21.58 -26.88 8.24
C ALA A 426 -20.09 -26.49 8.35
N LEU A 427 -19.22 -27.02 7.48
CA LEU A 427 -17.81 -26.62 7.43
C LEU A 427 -17.61 -25.16 6.97
N ILE A 428 -18.46 -24.65 6.08
CA ILE A 428 -18.43 -23.24 5.65
C ILE A 428 -18.89 -22.31 6.78
N ASP A 429 -19.87 -22.73 7.59
CA ASP A 429 -20.43 -21.91 8.68
C ASP A 429 -19.69 -22.07 10.03
N GLN A 430 -18.88 -23.11 10.20
CA GLN A 430 -18.06 -23.33 11.41
C GLN A 430 -17.21 -22.10 11.73
N GLN A 431 -16.90 -21.80 13.00
CA GLN A 431 -15.88 -20.79 13.26
C GLN A 431 -14.52 -21.23 12.68
N PRO A 432 -13.67 -20.30 12.21
CA PRO A 432 -12.34 -20.63 11.71
C PRO A 432 -11.62 -21.57 12.69
N PRO A 433 -11.19 -22.76 12.25
CA PRO A 433 -10.31 -23.59 13.07
C PRO A 433 -9.00 -22.85 13.34
N VAL A 434 -8.08 -23.47 14.09
CA VAL A 434 -6.74 -22.92 14.36
C VAL A 434 -5.93 -22.67 13.06
N CYS A 435 -6.39 -23.18 11.91
CA CYS A 435 -5.79 -22.91 10.60
C CYS A 435 -6.20 -21.52 10.06
N ARG A 436 -5.31 -20.91 9.26
CA ARG A 436 -5.64 -19.65 8.58
C ARG A 436 -6.80 -19.90 7.61
N THR A 437 -7.94 -19.27 7.89
CA THR A 437 -9.19 -19.42 7.14
C THR A 437 -9.62 -18.07 6.62
N ILE A 438 -10.08 -18.04 5.38
CA ILE A 438 -10.58 -16.85 4.69
C ILE A 438 -12.03 -17.10 4.35
N ASN A 439 -12.90 -16.22 4.83
CA ASN A 439 -14.33 -16.29 4.55
C ASN A 439 -14.72 -15.16 3.61
N TYR A 440 -15.23 -15.53 2.44
CA TYR A 440 -15.67 -14.57 1.43
C TYR A 440 -17.13 -14.82 1.08
N GLY A 441 -17.77 -13.82 0.50
CA GLY A 441 -19.12 -13.99 -0.04
C GLY A 441 -19.44 -13.00 -1.14
N ILE A 442 -20.17 -13.48 -2.14
CA ILE A 442 -20.59 -12.71 -3.32
C ILE A 442 -21.97 -12.11 -3.05
N ALA A 443 -22.10 -10.80 -3.13
CA ALA A 443 -23.36 -10.08 -2.92
C ALA A 443 -24.18 -9.86 -4.21
N ILE A 444 -23.75 -10.44 -5.34
CA ILE A 444 -24.23 -10.08 -6.68
C ILE A 444 -25.62 -10.67 -7.01
N HIS A 445 -26.09 -11.68 -6.27
CA HIS A 445 -27.43 -12.26 -6.44
C HIS A 445 -28.11 -12.51 -5.09
N THR A 446 -29.44 -12.50 -5.08
CA THR A 446 -30.31 -12.59 -3.88
C THR A 446 -30.02 -13.80 -2.99
N ASP A 447 -29.39 -14.85 -3.52
CA ASP A 447 -29.09 -16.09 -2.78
C ASP A 447 -27.60 -16.28 -2.44
N GLY A 448 -26.81 -15.20 -2.56
CA GLY A 448 -25.46 -15.00 -1.98
C GLY A 448 -24.55 -16.23 -1.91
N MET A 449 -23.67 -16.41 -2.90
CA MET A 449 -22.60 -17.43 -2.81
C MET A 449 -21.74 -17.15 -1.58
N LYS A 450 -21.61 -18.17 -0.71
CA LYS A 450 -20.68 -18.17 0.42
C LYS A 450 -19.52 -19.08 0.07
N GLY A 451 -18.31 -18.71 0.46
CA GLY A 451 -17.19 -19.63 0.36
C GLY A 451 -16.17 -19.42 1.45
N ARG A 452 -15.35 -20.45 1.60
CA ARG A 452 -14.33 -20.57 2.60
C ARG A 452 -13.08 -21.17 1.97
N LEU A 453 -11.97 -20.48 2.17
CA LEU A 453 -10.65 -20.95 1.80
C LEU A 453 -9.86 -21.26 3.08
N VAL A 454 -9.35 -22.48 3.21
CA VAL A 454 -8.56 -22.94 4.37
C VAL A 454 -7.15 -23.26 3.88
N ILE A 455 -6.15 -22.52 4.38
CA ILE A 455 -4.74 -22.82 4.10
C ILE A 455 -4.30 -23.95 5.03
N LEU A 456 -3.91 -25.09 4.45
CA LEU A 456 -3.47 -26.28 5.17
C LEU A 456 -1.94 -26.31 5.35
N HIS A 457 -1.21 -25.78 4.35
CA HIS A 457 0.25 -25.67 4.30
C HIS A 457 0.68 -24.58 3.32
N GLY A 458 1.84 -23.96 3.54
CA GLY A 458 2.45 -22.99 2.62
C GLY A 458 2.71 -21.62 3.22
N ASP A 459 2.15 -21.28 4.38
CA ASP A 459 2.29 -19.98 5.04
C ASP A 459 3.28 -19.98 6.23
N GLU A 460 3.88 -21.14 6.53
CA GLU A 460 4.90 -21.29 7.57
C GLU A 460 6.33 -21.23 7.00
N LYS A 461 7.32 -21.01 7.88
CA LYS A 461 8.72 -20.92 7.47
C LYS A 461 9.24 -22.32 7.14
N GLY A 462 9.70 -22.52 5.91
CA GLY A 462 10.30 -23.79 5.47
C GLY A 462 9.37 -24.62 4.59
N ASP A 463 8.08 -24.25 4.53
CA ASP A 463 7.15 -24.79 3.55
C ASP A 463 7.70 -24.54 2.15
N ASN A 464 7.69 -25.61 1.35
CA ASN A 464 8.21 -25.61 -0.02
C ASN A 464 7.12 -25.86 -1.07
N PHE A 465 5.89 -26.03 -0.62
CA PHE A 465 4.70 -26.14 -1.44
C PHE A 465 3.50 -25.61 -0.64
N MET A 466 2.40 -25.35 -1.32
CA MET A 466 1.14 -24.92 -0.72
C MET A 466 0.13 -26.05 -0.85
N ALA A 467 -0.68 -26.23 0.19
CA ALA A 467 -1.88 -27.03 0.15
C ALA A 467 -3.03 -26.24 0.76
N TYR A 468 -4.19 -26.23 0.10
CA TYR A 468 -5.37 -25.55 0.60
C TYR A 468 -6.64 -26.29 0.23
N MET A 469 -7.69 -25.92 0.93
CA MET A 469 -9.03 -26.38 0.68
C MET A 469 -9.94 -25.20 0.38
N GLU A 470 -10.70 -25.31 -0.70
CA GLU A 470 -11.73 -24.34 -1.04
C GLU A 470 -13.10 -25.01 -0.93
N MET A 471 -14.02 -24.35 -0.25
CA MET A 471 -15.40 -24.78 -0.10
C MET A 471 -16.30 -23.65 -0.57
N ALA A 472 -17.31 -23.97 -1.35
CA ALA A 472 -18.28 -23.01 -1.83
C ALA A 472 -19.70 -23.55 -1.67
N LYS A 473 -20.63 -22.65 -1.39
CA LYS A 473 -22.08 -22.87 -1.40
C LYS A 473 -22.69 -21.84 -2.35
N TRP A 474 -23.32 -22.31 -3.42
CA TRP A 474 -24.12 -21.49 -4.33
C TRP A 474 -25.59 -21.71 -3.99
N SER A 475 -26.20 -20.68 -3.39
CA SER A 475 -27.59 -20.73 -2.90
C SER A 475 -27.88 -22.02 -2.11
N ASP A 476 -29.12 -22.47 -2.04
CA ASP A 476 -29.46 -23.80 -1.52
C ASP A 476 -29.32 -24.90 -2.59
N VAL A 477 -28.72 -24.56 -3.76
CA VAL A 477 -28.74 -25.41 -4.95
C VAL A 477 -27.49 -26.28 -5.08
N CYS A 478 -26.31 -25.81 -4.70
CA CYS A 478 -25.12 -26.68 -4.74
C CYS A 478 -24.03 -26.25 -3.77
N SER A 479 -23.20 -27.23 -3.40
CA SER A 479 -21.98 -27.01 -2.65
C SER A 479 -20.81 -27.76 -3.28
N SER A 480 -19.60 -27.20 -3.19
CA SER A 480 -18.38 -27.88 -3.59
C SER A 480 -17.32 -27.83 -2.50
N ILE A 481 -16.41 -28.79 -2.59
CA ILE A 481 -15.18 -28.83 -1.82
C ILE A 481 -14.05 -29.29 -2.73
N HIS A 482 -12.95 -28.54 -2.74
CA HIS A 482 -11.78 -28.79 -3.56
C HIS A 482 -10.54 -28.88 -2.67
N LEU A 483 -9.65 -29.84 -2.97
CA LEU A 483 -8.31 -29.92 -2.40
C LEU A 483 -7.30 -29.66 -3.51
N CYS A 484 -6.41 -28.69 -3.30
CA CYS A 484 -5.50 -28.21 -4.32
C CYS A 484 -4.08 -28.04 -3.74
N THR A 485 -3.06 -28.18 -4.60
CA THR A 485 -1.66 -28.17 -4.18
C THR A 485 -0.68 -27.64 -5.23
N THR A 486 0.50 -27.18 -4.78
CA THR A 486 1.70 -27.02 -5.61
C THR A 486 2.74 -28.13 -5.40
N GLU A 487 2.41 -29.19 -4.64
CA GLU A 487 3.26 -30.37 -4.56
C GLU A 487 3.47 -30.94 -5.98
N ALA A 488 4.72 -31.16 -6.37
CA ALA A 488 5.01 -31.83 -7.63
C ALA A 488 4.48 -33.29 -7.59
N PRO A 489 3.78 -33.76 -8.62
CA PRO A 489 3.22 -35.11 -8.62
C PRO A 489 4.33 -36.16 -8.59
N HIS A 490 4.17 -37.21 -7.78
CA HIS A 490 5.06 -38.37 -7.81
C HIS A 490 4.88 -39.18 -9.09
N GLN A 491 5.99 -39.67 -9.64
CA GLN A 491 5.99 -40.50 -10.85
C GLN A 491 5.17 -41.78 -10.62
N GLY A 492 4.23 -42.06 -11.52
CA GLY A 492 3.38 -43.25 -11.48
C GLY A 492 2.15 -43.16 -10.57
N GLY A 493 1.95 -42.06 -9.85
CA GLY A 493 0.72 -41.79 -9.12
C GLY A 493 -0.36 -41.14 -10.00
N SER A 494 -1.63 -41.34 -9.66
CA SER A 494 -2.77 -40.60 -10.24
C SER A 494 -3.70 -40.11 -9.14
N GLY A 495 -4.46 -39.04 -9.41
CA GLY A 495 -5.36 -38.42 -8.44
C GLY A 495 -4.64 -38.06 -7.12
N PRO A 496 -5.29 -38.24 -5.96
CA PRO A 496 -4.69 -37.97 -4.65
C PRO A 496 -3.40 -38.74 -4.36
N ALA A 497 -3.24 -39.95 -4.89
CA ALA A 497 -2.03 -40.76 -4.67
C ALA A 497 -0.78 -40.14 -5.32
N ALA A 498 -0.93 -39.24 -6.28
CA ALA A 498 0.19 -38.47 -6.85
C ALA A 498 0.74 -37.41 -5.89
N PHE A 499 0.01 -37.04 -4.83
CA PHE A 499 0.33 -35.92 -3.92
C PHE A 499 0.28 -36.34 -2.44
N PRO A 500 1.11 -37.31 -2.01
CA PRO A 500 0.97 -37.91 -0.68
C PRO A 500 1.28 -36.94 0.47
N ARG A 501 2.11 -35.90 0.28
CA ARG A 501 2.36 -34.91 1.35
C ARG A 501 1.10 -34.07 1.58
N THR A 502 0.46 -33.64 0.50
CA THR A 502 -0.82 -32.92 0.54
C THR A 502 -1.90 -33.74 1.23
N VAL A 503 -2.06 -35.00 0.83
CA VAL A 503 -3.03 -35.94 1.41
C VAL A 503 -2.78 -36.14 2.92
N ALA A 504 -1.53 -36.33 3.33
CA ALA A 504 -1.17 -36.49 4.73
C ALA A 504 -1.47 -35.24 5.56
N ILE A 505 -1.21 -34.04 5.02
CA ILE A 505 -1.52 -32.78 5.67
C ILE A 505 -3.03 -32.58 5.79
N ALA A 506 -3.79 -32.82 4.72
CA ALA A 506 -5.24 -32.70 4.73
C ALA A 506 -5.84 -33.62 5.80
N ASN A 507 -5.44 -34.90 5.84
CA ASN A 507 -5.87 -35.84 6.86
C ASN A 507 -5.58 -35.35 8.30
N LYS A 508 -4.34 -34.89 8.53
CA LYS A 508 -3.92 -34.39 9.85
C LYS A 508 -4.70 -33.14 10.28
N ARG A 509 -5.00 -32.22 9.36
CA ARG A 509 -5.62 -30.92 9.68
C ARG A 509 -7.15 -31.00 9.73
N MET A 510 -7.76 -31.90 8.96
CA MET A 510 -9.21 -32.04 8.87
C MET A 510 -9.81 -33.00 9.88
N GLY A 511 -9.02 -33.95 10.41
CA GLY A 511 -9.55 -35.00 11.28
C GLY A 511 -10.69 -35.75 10.58
N ASP A 512 -11.82 -35.92 11.26
CA ASP A 512 -12.99 -36.66 10.74
C ASP A 512 -13.60 -36.04 9.47
N ALA A 513 -13.38 -34.74 9.22
CA ALA A 513 -13.86 -34.07 8.01
C ALA A 513 -13.16 -34.58 6.74
N VAL A 514 -12.02 -35.28 6.85
CA VAL A 514 -11.37 -35.95 5.71
C VAL A 514 -12.28 -36.98 5.04
N THR A 515 -13.32 -37.45 5.73
CA THR A 515 -14.33 -38.37 5.16
C THR A 515 -15.12 -37.75 4.00
N LEU A 516 -15.11 -36.41 3.87
CA LEU A 516 -15.64 -35.71 2.70
C LEU A 516 -14.73 -35.84 1.47
N LEU A 517 -13.51 -36.37 1.63
CA LEU A 517 -12.51 -36.60 0.59
C LEU A 517 -12.24 -38.12 0.47
N PRO A 518 -13.20 -38.94 -0.01
CA PRO A 518 -13.08 -40.40 0.03
C PRO A 518 -11.85 -40.95 -0.71
N GLU A 519 -11.43 -40.33 -1.81
CA GLU A 519 -10.23 -40.75 -2.55
C GLU A 519 -8.93 -40.46 -1.79
N VAL A 520 -8.90 -39.35 -1.04
CA VAL A 520 -7.80 -39.01 -0.13
C VAL A 520 -7.71 -40.06 0.98
N ASN A 521 -8.85 -40.44 1.56
CA ASN A 521 -8.93 -41.50 2.57
C ASN A 521 -8.47 -42.87 2.03
N ASN A 522 -8.89 -43.21 0.81
CA ASN A 522 -8.47 -44.45 0.14
C ASN A 522 -6.95 -44.46 -0.12
N ALA A 523 -6.38 -43.36 -0.62
CA ALA A 523 -4.95 -43.23 -0.85
C ALA A 523 -4.12 -43.45 0.42
N ILE A 524 -4.60 -42.95 1.57
CA ILE A 524 -3.96 -43.16 2.88
C ILE A 524 -3.97 -44.64 3.26
N ASN A 525 -5.13 -45.30 3.14
CA ASN A 525 -5.27 -46.71 3.51
C ASN A 525 -4.39 -47.62 2.63
N THR A 526 -4.28 -47.32 1.33
CA THR A 526 -3.38 -48.05 0.43
C THR A 526 -1.92 -47.88 0.79
N ALA A 527 -1.48 -46.66 1.15
CA ALA A 527 -0.09 -46.40 1.53
C ALA A 527 0.34 -47.16 2.80
N VAL A 528 -0.56 -47.29 3.79
CA VAL A 528 -0.28 -48.04 5.03
C VAL A 528 -0.09 -49.53 4.75
N GLY A 529 -0.90 -50.11 3.86
CA GLY A 529 -0.82 -51.53 3.50
C GLY A 529 0.51 -51.96 2.87
N VAL A 530 1.16 -51.07 2.10
CA VAL A 530 2.43 -51.36 1.43
C VAL A 530 3.62 -51.38 2.39
N THR A 531 3.54 -50.71 3.53
CA THR A 531 4.65 -50.64 4.50
C THR A 531 4.72 -51.82 5.47
N SER A 532 3.75 -52.74 5.44
CA SER A 532 3.62 -53.84 6.40
C SER A 532 4.07 -55.21 5.86
N THR A 533 4.74 -55.24 4.71
CA THR A 533 5.35 -56.45 4.09
C THR A 533 6.83 -56.26 3.92
#